data_AF-A0A1J5HB18-F1
#
_entry.id   AF-A0A1J5HB18-F1
#
_cell.length_a   1.000
_cell.length_b   1.000
_cell.length_c   1.000
_cell.angle_alpha   90.00
_cell.angle_beta   90.00
_cell.angle_gamma   90.00
#
_symmetry.space_group_name_H-M   'P 1'
#
loop_
_entity.id
_entity.type
_entity.pdbx_description
1 polymer ?
#
loop_
_entity_poly.entity_id
_entity_poly.type
_entity_poly.pdbx_seq_one_letter_code
_entity_poly.pdbx_strand_id
1 'polypeptide(L)'
;MVLILGSIIELVLPGTLLNIELEKGNEEDPYGRTLAYVYLPDGRCVNEIMVAEGYAKPYSRFYCSELRNYQILNMKAKNEKRGLYQLVGNFEKAIIILTIILCSIYLFLYALF
;
A
#
# COMPACT_ATOMS: atom_id res chain seq x y z
N MET A 1 -4.15 9.50 8.76
CA MET A 1 -3.37 8.72 9.74
C MET A 1 -4.22 7.69 10.45
N VAL A 2 -5.23 8.08 11.24
CA VAL A 2 -6.11 7.14 11.98
C VAL A 2 -6.90 6.21 11.05
N LEU A 3 -7.34 6.69 9.88
CA LEU A 3 -8.14 5.90 8.94
C LEU A 3 -7.36 4.76 8.28
N ILE A 4 -6.13 5.01 7.81
CA ILE A 4 -5.32 3.99 7.10
C ILE A 4 -4.87 2.91 8.09
N LEU A 5 -4.40 3.32 9.28
CA LEU A 5 -3.95 2.37 10.29
C LEU A 5 -5.13 1.53 10.81
N GLY A 6 -6.31 2.14 11.00
CA GLY A 6 -7.53 1.43 11.37
C GLY A 6 -7.96 0.41 10.31
N SER A 7 -8.02 0.80 9.04
CA SER A 7 -8.41 -0.10 7.95
C SER A 7 -7.46 -1.29 7.76
N ILE A 8 -6.15 -1.10 7.96
CA ILE A 8 -5.18 -2.20 7.87
C ILE A 8 -5.30 -3.13 9.09
N ILE A 9 -5.50 -2.59 10.30
CA ILE A 9 -5.70 -3.41 11.52
C ILE A 9 -7.03 -4.19 11.45
N GLU A 10 -8.07 -3.61 10.87
CA GLU A 10 -9.33 -4.33 10.59
C GLU A 10 -9.15 -5.42 9.54
N LEU A 11 -8.30 -5.19 8.53
CA LEU A 11 -8.01 -6.17 7.49
C LEU A 11 -7.10 -7.30 7.99
N VAL A 12 -6.16 -6.99 8.87
CA VAL A 12 -5.16 -7.92 9.41
C VAL A 12 -5.22 -7.89 10.93
N LEU A 13 -5.99 -8.80 11.51
CA LEU A 13 -6.10 -8.94 12.96
C LEU A 13 -4.75 -9.37 13.58
N PRO A 14 -4.37 -8.86 14.77
CA PRO A 14 -3.18 -9.33 15.46
C PRO A 14 -3.19 -10.86 15.64
N GLY A 15 -2.08 -11.51 15.30
CA GLY A 15 -1.95 -12.97 15.34
C GLY A 15 -2.38 -13.70 14.07
N THR A 16 -2.82 -12.98 13.02
CA THR A 16 -3.08 -13.57 11.70
C THR A 16 -1.77 -14.06 11.07
N LEU A 17 -1.73 -15.31 10.61
CA LEU A 17 -0.61 -15.83 9.83
C LEU A 17 -0.68 -15.28 8.40
N LEU A 18 0.38 -14.63 7.95
CA LEU A 18 0.47 -14.06 6.62
C LEU A 18 1.49 -14.82 5.78
N ASN A 19 1.21 -14.95 4.49
CA ASN A 19 2.20 -15.41 3.53
C ASN A 19 2.84 -14.19 2.85
N ILE A 20 4.15 -14.27 2.62
CA ILE A 20 4.94 -13.19 2.03
C ILE A 20 5.60 -13.72 0.77
N GLU A 21 5.39 -13.04 -0.34
CA GLU A 21 6.01 -13.36 -1.63
C GLU A 21 6.90 -12.20 -2.10
N LEU A 22 8.09 -12.53 -2.59
CA LEU A 22 9.10 -11.56 -3.01
C LEU A 22 9.30 -11.62 -4.52
N GLU A 23 9.53 -10.46 -5.14
CA GLU A 23 9.95 -10.38 -6.54
C GLU A 23 11.42 -10.77 -6.65
N LYS A 24 11.71 -11.89 -7.33
CA LYS A 24 13.07 -12.40 -7.46
C LYS A 24 13.99 -11.39 -8.17
N GLY A 25 15.11 -11.06 -7.53
CA GLY A 25 16.07 -10.06 -8.00
C GLY A 25 15.65 -8.61 -7.76
N ASN A 26 14.52 -8.37 -7.09
CA ASN A 26 14.02 -7.05 -6.69
C ASN A 26 13.45 -7.09 -5.26
N GLU A 27 14.08 -7.87 -4.37
CA GLU A 27 13.61 -8.12 -3.01
C GLU A 27 13.79 -6.92 -2.09
N GLU A 28 14.74 -6.04 -2.39
CA GLU A 28 15.08 -4.88 -1.59
C GLU A 28 15.14 -3.62 -2.43
N ASP A 29 14.79 -2.51 -1.80
CA ASP A 29 15.00 -1.19 -2.39
C ASP A 29 16.37 -0.60 -2.01
N PRO A 30 16.77 0.55 -2.59
CA PRO A 30 18.04 1.21 -2.29
C PRO A 30 18.22 1.66 -0.82
N TYR A 31 17.15 1.61 -0.02
CA TYR A 31 17.16 1.96 1.40
C TYR A 31 17.20 0.71 2.30
N GLY A 32 17.35 -0.49 1.72
CA GLY A 32 17.40 -1.76 2.46
C GLY A 32 16.04 -2.22 2.98
N ARG A 33 14.94 -1.76 2.40
CA ARG A 33 13.58 -2.18 2.77
C ARG A 33 13.18 -3.37 1.92
N THR A 34 12.63 -4.41 2.55
CA THR A 34 12.08 -5.57 1.83
C THR A 34 10.80 -5.19 1.07
N LEU A 35 10.78 -5.49 -0.23
CA LEU A 35 9.63 -5.33 -1.11
C LEU A 35 8.91 -6.68 -1.23
N ALA A 36 7.62 -6.69 -0.87
CA ALA A 36 6.86 -7.94 -0.82
C ALA A 36 5.38 -7.76 -1.12
N TYR A 37 4.78 -8.83 -1.64
CA TYR A 37 3.35 -9.05 -1.64
C TYR A 37 2.94 -9.79 -0.38
N VAL A 38 1.94 -9.26 0.32
CA VAL A 38 1.43 -9.85 1.55
C VAL A 38 0.08 -10.48 1.28
N TYR A 39 -0.05 -11.77 1.60
CA TYR A 39 -1.27 -12.54 1.40
C TYR A 39 -1.88 -12.96 2.74
N LEU A 40 -3.19 -12.78 2.84
CA LEU A 40 -4.01 -13.30 3.93
C LEU A 40 -4.15 -14.83 3.83
N PRO A 41 -4.54 -15.53 4.92
CA PRO A 41 -4.79 -16.98 4.91
C PRO A 41 -5.80 -17.44 3.85
N ASP A 42 -6.73 -16.56 3.46
CA ASP A 42 -7.74 -16.81 2.44
C ASP A 42 -7.24 -16.58 1.00
N GLY A 43 -5.96 -16.25 0.83
CA GLY A 43 -5.32 -16.03 -0.45
C GLY A 43 -5.47 -14.62 -1.02
N ARG A 44 -6.16 -13.70 -0.32
CA ARG A 44 -6.28 -12.32 -0.79
C ARG A 44 -4.97 -11.56 -0.61
N CYS A 45 -4.60 -10.76 -1.61
CA CYS A 45 -3.43 -9.89 -1.56
C CYS A 45 -3.76 -8.56 -0.87
N VAL A 46 -3.10 -8.27 0.24
CA VAL A 46 -3.26 -7.02 1.01
C VAL A 46 -2.86 -5.81 0.15
N ASN A 47 -1.78 -5.93 -0.62
CA ASN A 47 -1.29 -4.85 -1.48
C ASN A 47 -2.36 -4.41 -2.49
N GLU A 48 -2.99 -5.38 -3.14
CA GLU A 48 -4.08 -5.17 -4.10
C GLU A 48 -5.28 -4.47 -3.44
N ILE A 49 -5.71 -4.97 -2.28
CA ILE A 49 -6.84 -4.40 -1.51
C ILE A 49 -6.55 -2.94 -1.16
N MET A 50 -5.35 -2.62 -0.67
CA MET A 50 -5.02 -1.25 -0.30
C MET A 50 -5.06 -0.29 -1.48
N VAL A 51 -4.63 -0.72 -2.67
CA VAL A 51 -4.71 0.09 -3.89
C VAL A 51 -6.15 0.22 -4.36
N ALA A 52 -6.91 -0.88 -4.38
CA ALA A 52 -8.31 -0.90 -4.81
C ALA A 52 -9.23 -0.05 -3.93
N GLU A 53 -8.95 0.01 -2.62
CA GLU A 53 -9.70 0.83 -1.66
C GLU A 53 -9.19 2.28 -1.56
N GLY A 54 -8.16 2.65 -2.32
CA GLY A 54 -7.65 4.02 -2.36
C GLY A 54 -6.87 4.45 -1.12
N TYR A 55 -6.29 3.48 -0.40
CA TYR A 55 -5.38 3.72 0.72
C TYR A 55 -3.90 3.75 0.29
N ALA A 56 -3.58 3.15 -0.86
CA ALA A 56 -2.26 3.16 -1.47
C ALA A 56 -2.31 3.56 -2.95
N LYS A 57 -1.18 4.01 -3.48
CA LYS A 57 -0.98 4.33 -4.90
C LYS A 57 0.24 3.56 -5.40
N PRO A 58 0.19 2.98 -6.61
CA PRO A 58 1.34 2.29 -7.15
C PRO A 58 2.53 3.24 -7.42
N TYR A 59 3.72 2.76 -7.14
CA TYR A 59 5.00 3.44 -7.25
C TYR A 59 5.91 2.86 -8.34
N SER A 60 5.77 3.39 -9.56
CA SER A 60 6.44 2.92 -10.78
C SER A 60 7.96 3.07 -10.85
N ARG A 61 8.65 3.41 -9.74
CA ARG A 61 10.12 3.55 -9.72
C ARG A 61 10.83 2.22 -9.57
N PHE A 62 10.19 1.25 -8.93
CA PHE A 62 10.72 -0.10 -8.74
C PHE A 62 10.03 -1.08 -9.67
N TYR A 63 10.75 -2.15 -10.02
CA TYR A 63 10.18 -3.20 -10.85
C TYR A 63 9.08 -3.92 -10.09
N CYS A 64 7.94 -4.14 -10.75
CA CYS A 64 6.80 -4.86 -10.22
C CYS A 64 6.09 -5.54 -11.39
N SER A 65 5.91 -6.86 -11.29
CA SER A 65 5.20 -7.61 -12.33
C SER A 65 3.73 -7.17 -12.42
N GLU A 66 3.11 -6.87 -11.28
CA GLU A 66 1.70 -6.49 -11.15
C GLU A 66 1.41 -4.99 -11.32
N LEU A 67 2.42 -4.18 -11.70
CA LEU A 67 2.30 -2.72 -11.75
C LEU A 67 1.11 -2.25 -12.61
N ARG A 68 0.89 -2.89 -13.76
CA ARG A 68 -0.23 -2.58 -14.65
C ARG A 68 -1.57 -2.77 -13.94
N ASN A 69 -1.73 -3.88 -13.22
CA ASN A 69 -2.97 -4.19 -12.51
C ASN A 69 -3.21 -3.17 -11.39
N TYR A 70 -2.17 -2.82 -10.64
CA TYR A 70 -2.27 -1.80 -9.60
C TYR A 70 -2.59 -0.41 -10.15
N GLN A 71 -2.06 -0.04 -11.31
CA GLN A 71 -2.42 1.22 -11.97
C GLN A 71 -3.91 1.27 -12.34
N ILE A 72 -4.45 0.16 -12.86
CA ILE A 72 -5.89 0.05 -13.19
C ILE A 72 -6.74 0.18 -11.92
N LEU A 73 -6.41 -0.56 -10.86
CA LEU A 73 -7.11 -0.50 -9.58
C LEU A 73 -7.07 0.90 -8.97
N ASN A 74 -5.90 1.55 -9.02
CA ASN A 74 -5.74 2.91 -8.53
C ASN A 74 -6.59 3.93 -9.30
N MET A 75 -6.67 3.79 -10.63
CA MET A 75 -7.54 4.65 -11.45
C MET A 75 -9.01 4.44 -11.08
N LYS A 76 -9.44 3.20 -10.86
CA LYS A 76 -10.79 2.88 -10.40
C LYS A 76 -11.08 3.49 -9.04
N ALA A 77 -10.20 3.29 -8.05
CA ALA A 77 -10.33 3.85 -6.72
C ALA A 77 -10.41 5.39 -6.73
N LYS A 78 -9.62 6.04 -7.60
CA LYS A 78 -9.64 7.49 -7.79
C LYS A 78 -10.96 7.98 -8.40
N ASN A 79 -11.43 7.33 -9.45
CA ASN A 79 -12.68 7.70 -10.13
C ASN A 79 -13.90 7.54 -9.21
N GLU A 80 -13.89 6.48 -8.40
CA GLU A 80 -14.93 6.19 -7.42
C GLU A 80 -14.76 6.99 -6.11
N LYS A 81 -13.69 7.79 -5.98
CA LYS A 81 -13.31 8.51 -4.76
C LYS A 81 -13.36 7.58 -3.54
N ARG A 82 -12.58 6.51 -3.56
CA ARG A 82 -12.43 5.59 -2.41
C ARG A 82 -11.34 6.07 -1.46
N GLY A 83 -11.45 5.67 -0.19
CA GLY A 83 -10.42 5.90 0.82
C GLY A 83 -9.92 7.34 0.86
N LEU A 84 -8.61 7.53 0.70
CA LEU A 84 -7.98 8.85 0.77
C LEU A 84 -8.43 9.80 -0.36
N TYR A 85 -8.87 9.28 -1.51
CA TYR A 85 -9.36 10.10 -2.61
C TYR A 85 -10.65 10.86 -2.28
N GLN A 86 -11.35 10.52 -1.19
CA GLN A 86 -12.47 11.33 -0.67
C GLN A 86 -11.99 12.61 0.01
N LEU A 87 -10.85 12.53 0.68
CA LEU A 87 -10.37 13.57 1.58
C LEU A 87 -9.43 14.55 0.88
N VAL A 88 -8.79 14.12 -0.21
CA VAL A 88 -7.78 14.92 -0.90
C VAL A 88 -7.99 14.96 -2.41
N GLY A 89 -8.00 16.18 -2.96
CA GLY A 89 -7.98 16.40 -4.42
C GLY A 89 -6.63 16.07 -5.07
N ASN A 90 -5.55 16.01 -4.28
CA ASN A 90 -4.22 15.62 -4.74
C ASN A 90 -3.56 14.67 -3.72
N PHE A 91 -3.34 13.42 -4.13
CA PHE A 91 -2.80 12.35 -3.29
C PHE A 91 -1.38 12.65 -2.79
N GLU A 92 -0.55 13.34 -3.58
CA GLU A 92 0.83 13.66 -3.21
C GLU A 92 0.90 14.63 -2.03
N LYS A 93 -0.04 15.57 -1.94
CA LYS A 93 -0.15 16.50 -0.81
C LYS A 93 -0.61 15.77 0.47
N ALA A 94 -1.44 14.73 0.32
CA ALA A 94 -1.89 13.91 1.43
C ALA A 94 -0.75 13.10 2.05
N ILE A 95 0.11 12.54 1.19
CA ILE A 95 1.30 11.79 1.62
C ILE A 95 2.28 12.73 2.33
N ILE A 96 2.58 13.91 1.79
CA ILE A 96 3.55 14.84 2.39
C ILE A 96 3.13 15.29 3.80
N ILE A 97 1.84 15.61 4.01
CA ILE A 97 1.31 15.93 5.34
C ILE A 97 1.42 14.73 6.29
N LEU A 98 1.21 13.51 5.77
CA LEU A 98 1.31 12.27 6.53
C LEU A 98 2.75 11.92 6.91
N THR A 99 3.73 12.14 6.02
CA THR A 99 5.16 11.89 6.28
C THR A 99 5.74 12.85 7.33
N ILE A 100 5.33 14.12 7.32
CA ILE A 100 5.84 15.15 8.25
C ILE A 100 5.36 14.88 9.69
N ILE A 101 4.18 14.28 9.86
CA ILE A 101 3.59 13.99 11.18
C ILE A 101 4.09 12.65 11.77
N LEU A 102 4.57 11.71 10.95
CA LEU A 102 4.88 10.33 11.34
C LEU A 102 6.37 9.98 11.49
N CYS A 103 7.25 10.95 11.74
CA CYS A 103 8.70 10.71 11.92
C CYS A 103 9.06 9.71 13.07
N SER A 104 8.08 9.21 13.85
CA SER A 104 8.31 8.25 14.94
C SER A 104 7.82 6.82 14.68
N ILE A 105 7.15 6.52 13.56
CA ILE A 105 6.63 5.17 13.26
C ILE A 105 6.99 4.81 11.81
N TYR A 106 8.29 4.60 11.59
CA TYR A 106 8.84 4.05 10.35
C TYR A 106 8.61 2.54 10.33
N LEU A 107 7.47 2.09 9.81
CA LEU A 107 7.34 0.78 9.20
C LEU A 107 6.02 0.72 8.42
N PHE A 108 6.04 0.06 7.27
CA PHE A 108 4.88 -0.49 6.55
C PHE A 108 4.17 0.22 5.39
N LEU A 109 4.39 1.50 5.04
CA LEU A 109 3.57 2.08 3.94
C LEU A 109 4.27 2.78 2.77
N TYR A 110 5.59 2.77 2.68
CA TYR A 110 6.33 3.40 1.56
C TYR A 110 6.96 2.41 0.58
N ALA A 111 6.47 1.17 0.60
CA ALA A 111 6.92 0.09 -0.27
C ALA A 111 5.71 -0.73 -0.73
N LEU A 112 4.67 -0.06 -1.24
CA LEU A 112 3.86 -0.70 -2.26
C LEU A 112 4.42 -0.25 -3.59
N PHE A 113 4.85 -1.24 -4.37
CA PHE A 113 5.16 -1.14 -5.78
C PHE A 113 4.24 -0.21 -6.56
#